data_AF-A0A101GZC7-F1
#
_entry.id   AF-A0A101GZC7-F1
#
_cell.length_a   1.000
_cell.length_b   1.000
_cell.length_c   1.000
_cell.angle_alpha   90.00
_cell.angle_beta   90.00
_cell.angle_gamma   90.00
#
_symmetry.space_group_name_H-M   'P 1'
#
loop_
_entity.id
_entity.type
_entity.pdbx_description
1 polymer ?
#
loop_
_entity_poly.entity_id
_entity_poly.type
_entity_poly.pdbx_seq_one_letter_code
_entity_poly.pdbx_strand_id
1 'polypeptide(L)'
;MVSRGESADIKFRQADSEWRKVGTVIQNLSQYYEDELSFIVRSTNFVNWRCLLFRRQAIVVLFVMSLSLLLFSNPIDEVMNKTIAFEGFWGAVLVSRGDAILHAAGYGMADIERNIPNTPEKKFRIASITKQFTAAAVLKLLEEGTISLSDSVVKFIPEFPNGERILIHQMLNHSSGIPTMINTEQLLEEVEKFGEGRSLEEAEIAYISSLPLRFEPGNSFLYSNSAYFLLSVIIERASGKRYNEYLRTNFFEPLGMNNTGYDYNEYDSGWGLPYYSDSYVIDLSRVRPADWVDRRLPGGAGGLYSTVYDLYLWDRALSSGKVLSESSLRLMQSPSNE
;
A
#
# COMPACT_ATOMS: atom_id res chain seq x y z
N MET A 1 14.39 9.97 -29.64
CA MET A 1 14.31 9.52 -28.24
C MET A 1 12.84 9.35 -27.81
N VAL A 2 12.01 8.66 -28.62
CA VAL A 2 10.53 8.61 -28.44
C VAL A 2 10.00 7.17 -28.21
N SER A 3 10.83 6.13 -28.33
CA SER A 3 10.34 4.73 -28.38
C SER A 3 10.21 4.00 -27.03
N ARG A 4 10.57 4.59 -25.89
CA ARG A 4 10.48 3.91 -24.58
C ARG A 4 9.12 4.09 -23.88
N GLY A 5 8.38 5.17 -24.17
CA GLY A 5 7.08 5.46 -23.55
C GLY A 5 5.94 4.59 -24.09
N GLU A 6 5.86 4.40 -25.41
CA GLU A 6 4.78 3.62 -26.04
C GLU A 6 4.82 2.12 -25.66
N SER A 7 6.01 1.56 -25.40
CA SER A 7 6.13 0.15 -25.00
C SER A 7 5.67 -0.10 -23.55
N ALA A 8 5.79 0.90 -22.67
CA ALA A 8 5.32 0.82 -21.29
C ALA A 8 3.79 0.94 -21.21
N ASP A 9 3.20 1.81 -22.03
CA ASP A 9 1.74 2.02 -22.11
C ASP A 9 0.99 0.79 -22.67
N ILE A 10 1.56 0.11 -23.67
CA ILE A 10 1.01 -1.14 -24.22
C ILE A 10 1.05 -2.26 -23.18
N LYS A 11 2.14 -2.36 -22.41
CA LYS A 11 2.31 -3.37 -21.36
C LYS A 11 1.43 -3.11 -20.15
N PHE A 12 1.23 -1.85 -19.76
CA PHE A 12 0.29 -1.48 -18.70
C PHE A 12 -1.15 -1.86 -19.06
N ARG A 13 -1.56 -1.65 -20.32
CA ARG A 13 -2.87 -2.09 -20.82
C ARG A 13 -3.02 -3.61 -20.87
N GLN A 14 -1.93 -4.34 -21.14
CA GLN A 14 -1.93 -5.81 -21.05
C GLN A 14 -2.05 -6.29 -19.60
N ALA A 15 -1.32 -5.69 -18.66
CA ALA A 15 -1.46 -5.99 -17.24
C ALA A 15 -2.88 -5.70 -16.74
N ASP A 16 -3.48 -4.54 -17.07
CA ASP A 16 -4.87 -4.21 -16.73
C ASP A 16 -5.86 -5.24 -17.31
N SER A 17 -5.61 -5.74 -18.53
CA SER A 17 -6.39 -6.83 -19.13
C SER A 17 -6.27 -8.14 -18.34
N GLU A 18 -5.07 -8.55 -17.92
CA GLU A 18 -4.89 -9.76 -17.10
C GLU A 18 -5.50 -9.59 -15.69
N TRP A 19 -5.40 -8.41 -15.08
CA TRP A 19 -6.05 -8.10 -13.80
C TRP A 19 -7.58 -8.12 -13.90
N ARG A 20 -8.16 -7.67 -15.02
CA ARG A 20 -9.59 -7.83 -15.28
C ARG A 20 -9.98 -9.30 -15.43
N LYS A 21 -9.13 -10.14 -16.02
CA LYS A 21 -9.35 -11.60 -16.07
C LYS A 21 -9.31 -12.22 -14.67
N VAL A 22 -8.41 -11.78 -13.79
CA VAL A 22 -8.41 -12.17 -12.37
C VAL A 22 -9.73 -11.78 -11.70
N GLY A 23 -10.21 -10.55 -11.94
CA GLY A 23 -11.52 -10.10 -11.45
C GLY A 23 -12.67 -11.00 -11.90
N THR A 24 -12.69 -11.39 -13.18
CA THR A 24 -13.68 -12.31 -13.74
C THR A 24 -13.56 -13.73 -13.16
N VAL A 25 -12.34 -14.24 -12.98
CA VAL A 25 -12.10 -15.54 -12.34
C VAL A 25 -12.57 -15.54 -10.89
N ILE A 26 -12.33 -14.47 -10.14
CA ILE A 26 -12.82 -14.28 -8.76
C ILE A 26 -14.35 -14.24 -8.71
N GLN A 27 -15.00 -13.59 -9.68
CA GLN A 27 -16.47 -13.59 -9.81
C GLN A 27 -17.00 -15.00 -10.13
N ASN A 28 -16.37 -15.74 -11.04
CA ASN A 28 -16.80 -17.09 -11.40
C ASN A 28 -16.59 -18.12 -10.28
N LEU A 29 -15.51 -18.00 -9.52
CA LEU A 29 -15.28 -18.82 -8.31
C LEU A 29 -16.37 -18.56 -7.26
N SER A 30 -16.89 -17.34 -7.15
CA SER A 30 -17.99 -17.02 -6.23
C SER A 30 -19.26 -17.83 -6.52
N GLN A 31 -19.60 -17.91 -7.80
CA GLN A 31 -20.77 -18.62 -8.29
C GLN A 31 -20.62 -20.13 -8.03
N TYR A 32 -19.42 -20.68 -8.27
CA TYR A 32 -19.11 -22.09 -8.07
C TYR A 32 -19.27 -22.53 -6.60
N TYR A 33 -18.78 -21.73 -5.65
CA TYR A 33 -18.88 -22.06 -4.22
C TYR A 33 -20.31 -21.91 -3.65
N GLU A 34 -21.12 -20.97 -4.16
CA GLU A 34 -22.54 -20.87 -3.78
C GLU A 34 -23.36 -22.07 -4.29
N ASP A 35 -23.08 -22.53 -5.51
CA ASP A 35 -23.76 -23.67 -6.11
C ASP A 35 -23.41 -25.00 -5.40
N GLU A 36 -22.15 -25.22 -5.02
CA GLU A 36 -21.74 -26.42 -4.27
C GLU A 36 -22.35 -26.47 -2.86
N LEU A 37 -22.38 -25.33 -2.14
CA LEU A 37 -23.02 -25.27 -0.82
C LEU A 37 -24.52 -25.56 -0.90
N SER A 38 -25.19 -25.10 -1.96
CA SER A 38 -26.62 -25.37 -2.20
C SER A 38 -26.90 -26.85 -2.50
N PHE A 39 -25.96 -27.55 -3.16
CA PHE A 39 -26.04 -28.98 -3.48
C PHE A 39 -25.84 -29.87 -2.23
N ILE A 40 -24.96 -29.46 -1.31
CA ILE A 40 -24.69 -30.18 -0.05
C ILE A 40 -25.90 -30.12 0.90
N VAL A 41 -26.58 -28.97 0.98
CA VAL A 41 -27.80 -28.81 1.81
C VAL A 41 -28.96 -29.67 1.28
N ARG A 42 -29.02 -29.95 -0.04
CA ARG A 42 -30.07 -30.82 -0.62
C ARG A 42 -29.81 -32.31 -0.45
N SER A 43 -28.57 -32.74 -0.24
CA SER A 43 -28.18 -34.15 -0.21
C SER A 43 -28.21 -34.80 1.19
N THR A 44 -28.46 -34.03 2.27
CA THR A 44 -28.43 -34.52 3.66
C THR A 44 -29.78 -35.05 4.20
N ASN A 45 -30.85 -35.09 3.40
CA ASN A 45 -32.21 -35.43 3.86
C ASN A 45 -32.69 -36.88 3.60
N PHE A 46 -31.79 -37.86 3.41
CA PHE A 46 -32.20 -39.26 3.33
C PHE A 46 -31.12 -40.21 3.88
N VAL A 47 -31.30 -40.73 5.10
CA VAL A 47 -30.53 -41.91 5.54
C VAL A 47 -31.40 -42.85 6.39
N ASN A 48 -31.56 -44.08 5.92
CA ASN A 48 -31.78 -45.25 6.78
C ASN A 48 -31.10 -46.51 6.18
N TRP A 49 -30.28 -47.18 7.02
CA TRP A 49 -29.89 -48.60 7.04
C TRP A 49 -29.00 -49.24 5.94
N ARG A 50 -27.81 -48.66 5.64
CA ARG A 50 -26.69 -49.40 5.00
C ARG A 50 -25.30 -48.94 5.51
N CYS A 51 -25.03 -49.06 6.81
CA CYS A 51 -23.98 -48.28 7.48
C CYS A 51 -22.49 -48.71 7.32
N LEU A 52 -22.14 -49.81 6.65
CA LEU A 52 -20.73 -50.26 6.53
C LEU A 52 -20.11 -50.05 5.14
N LEU A 53 -20.85 -50.33 4.07
CA LEU A 53 -20.40 -50.08 2.69
C LEU A 53 -20.42 -48.57 2.36
N PHE A 54 -21.40 -47.82 2.88
CA PHE A 54 -21.44 -46.36 2.77
C PHE A 54 -20.30 -45.68 3.53
N ARG A 55 -19.82 -46.24 4.65
CA ARG A 55 -18.66 -45.67 5.37
C ARG A 55 -17.38 -45.75 4.54
N ARG A 56 -17.11 -46.88 3.88
CA ARG A 56 -15.94 -47.01 3.00
C ARG A 56 -16.05 -46.15 1.74
N GLN A 57 -17.24 -46.08 1.13
CA GLN A 57 -17.47 -45.21 -0.03
C GLN A 57 -17.41 -43.73 0.33
N ALA A 58 -17.95 -43.32 1.48
CA ALA A 58 -17.86 -41.94 1.98
C ALA A 58 -16.41 -41.55 2.30
N ILE A 59 -15.60 -42.45 2.88
CA ILE A 59 -14.17 -42.20 3.09
C ILE A 59 -13.43 -42.06 1.77
N VAL A 60 -13.72 -42.88 0.76
CA VAL A 60 -13.09 -42.77 -0.57
C VAL A 60 -13.55 -41.50 -1.29
N VAL A 61 -14.83 -41.13 -1.21
CA VAL A 61 -15.34 -39.87 -1.80
C VAL A 61 -14.76 -38.65 -1.09
N LEU A 62 -14.66 -38.65 0.24
CA LEU A 62 -14.00 -37.58 1.00
C LEU A 62 -12.50 -37.51 0.69
N PHE A 63 -11.84 -38.65 0.52
CA PHE A 63 -10.43 -38.72 0.14
C PHE A 63 -10.21 -38.21 -1.29
N VAL A 64 -11.04 -38.64 -2.25
CA VAL A 64 -11.02 -38.15 -3.64
C VAL A 64 -11.36 -36.67 -3.70
N MET A 65 -12.34 -36.18 -2.93
CA MET A 65 -12.67 -34.75 -2.82
C MET A 65 -11.51 -33.93 -2.25
N SER A 66 -10.88 -34.41 -1.17
CA SER A 66 -9.71 -33.76 -0.59
C SER A 66 -8.51 -33.77 -1.55
N LEU A 67 -8.36 -34.85 -2.33
CA LEU A 67 -7.31 -34.96 -3.35
C LEU A 67 -7.60 -34.07 -4.56
N SER A 68 -8.85 -33.92 -4.99
CA SER A 68 -9.23 -32.97 -6.04
C SER A 68 -9.08 -31.52 -5.60
N LEU A 69 -9.39 -31.18 -4.35
CA LEU A 69 -9.10 -29.87 -3.76
C LEU A 69 -7.59 -29.58 -3.67
N LEU A 70 -6.77 -30.61 -3.50
CA LEU A 70 -5.30 -30.52 -3.56
C LEU A 70 -4.76 -30.42 -5.00
N LEU A 71 -5.53 -30.82 -6.01
CA LEU A 71 -5.10 -30.89 -7.42
C LEU A 71 -5.52 -29.67 -8.26
N PHE A 72 -6.50 -28.88 -7.81
CA PHE A 72 -6.78 -27.59 -8.44
C PHE A 72 -5.83 -26.53 -7.89
N SER A 73 -4.87 -26.12 -8.71
CA SER A 73 -4.11 -24.90 -8.44
C SER A 73 -5.08 -23.74 -8.26
N ASN A 74 -4.95 -22.98 -7.17
CA ASN A 74 -5.75 -21.78 -6.96
C ASN A 74 -5.60 -20.90 -8.22
N PRO A 75 -6.68 -20.48 -8.89
CA PRO A 75 -6.56 -19.69 -10.12
C PRO A 75 -5.78 -18.38 -9.93
N ILE A 76 -5.75 -17.85 -8.69
CA ILE A 76 -4.90 -16.72 -8.31
C ILE A 76 -3.43 -17.13 -8.36
N ASP A 77 -3.06 -18.30 -7.82
CA ASP A 77 -1.70 -18.84 -7.95
C ASP A 77 -1.30 -19.08 -9.40
N GLU A 78 -2.22 -19.54 -10.25
CA GLU A 78 -1.91 -19.76 -11.66
C GLU A 78 -1.57 -18.43 -12.38
N VAL A 79 -2.35 -17.37 -12.13
CA VAL A 79 -2.09 -16.05 -12.68
C VAL A 79 -0.79 -15.49 -12.12
N MET A 80 -0.60 -15.53 -10.80
CA MET A 80 0.60 -15.00 -10.17
C MET A 80 1.86 -15.74 -10.61
N ASN A 81 1.83 -17.07 -10.76
CA ASN A 81 2.97 -17.82 -11.28
C ASN A 81 3.33 -17.44 -12.72
N LYS A 82 2.34 -17.09 -13.55
CA LYS A 82 2.59 -16.51 -14.88
C LYS A 82 3.20 -15.11 -14.75
N THR A 83 2.69 -14.25 -13.88
CA THR A 83 3.25 -12.91 -13.63
C THR A 83 4.70 -12.96 -13.16
N ILE A 84 5.07 -13.88 -12.26
CA ILE A 84 6.47 -14.08 -11.85
C ILE A 84 7.34 -14.44 -13.06
N ALA A 85 6.88 -15.39 -13.87
CA ALA A 85 7.65 -15.91 -15.00
C ALA A 85 7.86 -14.85 -16.11
N PHE A 86 6.89 -13.97 -16.34
CA PHE A 86 6.89 -13.05 -17.48
C PHE A 86 7.11 -11.57 -17.13
N GLU A 87 6.81 -11.15 -15.90
CA GLU A 87 6.86 -9.74 -15.48
C GLU A 87 7.85 -9.44 -14.36
N GLY A 88 8.46 -10.46 -13.75
CA GLY A 88 9.58 -10.23 -12.85
C GLY A 88 9.17 -10.03 -11.40
N PHE A 89 7.91 -10.27 -11.07
CA PHE A 89 7.35 -9.94 -9.78
C PHE A 89 7.84 -10.88 -8.68
N TRP A 90 8.43 -10.31 -7.63
CA TRP A 90 8.64 -10.94 -6.33
C TRP A 90 8.00 -10.10 -5.23
N GLY A 91 7.26 -10.72 -4.33
CA GLY A 91 6.57 -10.03 -3.24
C GLY A 91 5.50 -10.89 -2.61
N ALA A 92 4.46 -10.25 -2.06
CA ALA A 92 3.31 -10.94 -1.48
C ALA A 92 2.01 -10.39 -2.08
N VAL A 93 0.99 -11.24 -2.16
CA VAL A 93 -0.35 -10.90 -2.62
C VAL A 93 -1.38 -11.42 -1.63
N LEU A 94 -2.38 -10.60 -1.36
CA LEU A 94 -3.58 -10.99 -0.62
C LEU A 94 -4.82 -10.55 -1.40
N VAL A 95 -5.78 -11.46 -1.55
CA VAL A 95 -7.09 -11.20 -2.15
C VAL A 95 -8.16 -11.55 -1.13
N SER A 96 -9.09 -10.63 -0.89
CA SER A 96 -10.21 -10.83 0.04
C SER A 96 -11.54 -10.47 -0.62
N ARG A 97 -12.62 -10.98 -0.05
CA ARG A 97 -13.99 -10.55 -0.30
C ARG A 97 -14.70 -10.34 1.03
N GLY A 98 -15.00 -9.09 1.36
CA GLY A 98 -15.49 -8.75 2.69
C GLY A 98 -14.47 -9.15 3.73
N ASP A 99 -14.89 -9.93 4.73
CA ASP A 99 -14.00 -10.40 5.80
C ASP A 99 -13.31 -11.74 5.49
N ALA A 100 -13.58 -12.33 4.32
CA ALA A 100 -13.01 -13.61 3.91
C ALA A 100 -11.75 -13.40 3.06
N ILE A 101 -10.60 -13.85 3.54
CA ILE A 101 -9.37 -13.94 2.75
C ILE A 101 -9.49 -15.14 1.81
N LEU A 102 -9.52 -14.86 0.51
CA LEU A 102 -9.62 -15.88 -0.55
C LEU A 102 -8.24 -16.41 -0.94
N HIS A 103 -7.21 -15.59 -0.77
CA HIS A 103 -5.83 -15.93 -1.11
C HIS A 103 -4.85 -15.05 -0.33
N ALA A 104 -3.76 -15.63 0.14
CA ALA A 104 -2.61 -14.92 0.69
C ALA A 104 -1.36 -15.78 0.44
N ALA A 105 -0.45 -15.31 -0.41
CA ALA A 105 0.79 -16.02 -0.70
C ALA A 105 1.97 -15.07 -0.95
N GLY A 106 3.17 -15.60 -0.74
CA GLY A 106 4.42 -14.97 -1.14
C GLY A 106 4.95 -15.62 -2.42
N TYR A 107 5.59 -14.80 -3.25
CA TYR A 107 6.05 -15.15 -4.58
C TYR A 107 7.50 -14.72 -4.76
N GLY A 108 8.33 -15.63 -5.26
CA GLY A 108 9.76 -15.40 -5.41
C GLY A 108 10.54 -15.34 -4.10
N MET A 109 11.67 -14.63 -4.11
CA MET A 109 12.61 -14.60 -2.98
C MET A 109 12.51 -13.30 -2.19
N ALA A 110 12.49 -13.43 -0.87
CA ALA A 110 12.67 -12.33 0.08
C ALA A 110 14.16 -12.04 0.33
N ASP A 111 15.01 -13.07 0.22
CA ASP A 111 16.47 -12.98 0.31
C ASP A 111 17.07 -14.05 -0.60
N ILE A 112 17.72 -13.61 -1.68
CA ILE A 112 18.36 -14.51 -2.65
C ILE A 112 19.55 -15.22 -2.02
N GLU A 113 20.40 -14.49 -1.27
CA GLU A 113 21.66 -15.01 -0.74
C GLU A 113 21.41 -16.11 0.30
N ARG A 114 20.38 -15.93 1.13
CA ARG A 114 19.99 -16.89 2.16
C ARG A 114 18.95 -17.91 1.69
N ASN A 115 18.55 -17.85 0.41
CA ASN A 115 17.50 -18.69 -0.16
C ASN A 115 16.19 -18.64 0.66
N ILE A 116 15.77 -17.45 1.09
CA ILE A 116 14.54 -17.24 1.85
C ILE A 116 13.42 -16.82 0.89
N PRO A 117 12.31 -17.57 0.79
CA PRO A 117 11.18 -17.20 -0.05
C PRO A 117 10.40 -16.02 0.54
N ASN A 118 9.65 -15.32 -0.31
CA ASN A 118 8.63 -14.39 0.17
C ASN A 118 7.50 -15.14 0.87
N THR A 119 6.88 -14.47 1.83
CA THR A 119 5.65 -14.93 2.51
C THR A 119 4.72 -13.73 2.72
N PRO A 120 3.41 -13.95 2.95
CA PRO A 120 2.47 -12.86 3.26
C PRO A 120 2.86 -12.01 4.49
N GLU A 121 3.63 -12.59 5.40
CA GLU A 121 4.11 -11.94 6.62
C GLU A 121 5.35 -11.08 6.41
N LYS A 122 5.97 -11.13 5.22
CA LYS A 122 7.15 -10.30 4.93
C LYS A 122 6.78 -8.83 4.91
N LYS A 123 7.59 -8.03 5.61
CA LYS A 123 7.50 -6.58 5.63
C LYS A 123 8.12 -6.01 4.36
N PHE A 124 7.37 -5.13 3.69
CA PHE A 124 7.82 -4.40 2.52
C PHE A 124 7.66 -2.90 2.76
N ARG A 125 8.57 -2.12 2.19
CA ARG A 125 8.39 -0.67 2.06
C ARG A 125 7.20 -0.42 1.15
N ILE A 126 6.21 0.33 1.63
CA ILE A 126 4.96 0.54 0.87
C ILE A 126 4.95 1.85 0.08
N ALA A 127 6.00 2.66 0.21
CA ALA A 127 6.19 3.91 -0.54
C ALA A 127 4.90 4.74 -0.54
N SER A 128 4.41 5.18 -1.69
CA SER A 128 3.26 6.08 -1.83
C SER A 128 1.94 5.54 -1.28
N ILE A 129 1.82 4.25 -0.96
CA ILE A 129 0.67 3.73 -0.19
C ILE A 129 0.59 4.44 1.18
N THR A 130 1.73 4.89 1.73
CA THR A 130 1.83 5.73 2.95
C THR A 130 0.87 6.92 2.93
N LYS A 131 0.67 7.56 1.77
CA LYS A 131 -0.09 8.82 1.67
C LYS A 131 -1.53 8.70 2.17
N GLN A 132 -2.16 7.54 2.04
CA GLN A 132 -3.51 7.36 2.55
C GLN A 132 -3.59 7.40 4.08
N PHE A 133 -2.53 6.94 4.77
CA PHE A 133 -2.43 7.04 6.23
C PHE A 133 -2.24 8.49 6.67
N THR A 134 -1.40 9.24 5.93
CA THR A 134 -1.22 10.68 6.13
C THR A 134 -2.52 11.44 5.92
N ALA A 135 -3.24 11.17 4.82
CA ALA A 135 -4.52 11.80 4.55
C ALA A 135 -5.58 11.46 5.62
N ALA A 136 -5.64 10.20 6.06
CA ALA A 136 -6.51 9.81 7.16
C ALA A 136 -6.14 10.50 8.49
N ALA A 137 -4.85 10.68 8.79
CA ALA A 137 -4.40 11.44 9.97
C ALA A 137 -4.85 12.91 9.91
N VAL A 138 -4.70 13.57 8.76
CA VAL A 138 -5.18 14.94 8.54
C VAL A 138 -6.70 15.00 8.76
N LEU A 139 -7.46 14.08 8.17
CA LEU A 139 -8.92 14.06 8.34
C LEU A 139 -9.36 13.70 9.76
N LYS A 140 -8.58 12.90 10.49
CA LYS A 140 -8.85 12.63 11.91
C LYS A 140 -8.62 13.89 12.77
N LEU A 141 -7.55 14.64 12.52
CA LEU A 141 -7.32 15.94 13.16
C LEU A 141 -8.41 16.97 12.81
N LEU A 142 -8.96 16.91 11.58
CA LEU A 142 -10.12 17.72 11.18
C LEU A 142 -11.35 17.36 12.04
N GLU A 143 -11.62 16.08 12.26
CA GLU A 143 -12.72 15.62 13.13
C GLU A 143 -12.54 16.06 14.58
N GLU A 144 -11.28 16.11 15.05
CA GLU A 144 -10.91 16.61 16.39
C GLU A 144 -10.99 18.15 16.49
N GLY A 145 -11.22 18.85 15.38
CA GLY A 145 -11.28 20.32 15.33
C GLY A 145 -9.92 21.01 15.53
N THR A 146 -8.81 20.27 15.42
CA THR A 146 -7.46 20.82 15.60
C THR A 146 -6.92 21.47 14.33
N ILE A 147 -7.39 21.02 13.17
CA ILE A 147 -7.07 21.60 11.86
C ILE A 147 -8.35 21.90 11.06
N SER A 148 -8.27 22.83 10.12
CA SER A 148 -9.23 23.03 9.03
C SER A 148 -8.56 22.70 7.70
N LEU A 149 -9.30 22.13 6.75
CA LEU A 149 -8.81 21.92 5.38
C LEU A 149 -8.57 23.23 4.62
N SER A 150 -9.14 24.33 5.08
CA SER A 150 -8.90 25.69 4.60
C SER A 150 -7.79 26.41 5.36
N ASP A 151 -7.12 25.75 6.33
CA ASP A 151 -5.95 26.34 6.95
C ASP A 151 -4.83 26.48 5.93
N SER A 152 -4.13 27.60 6.01
CA SER A 152 -2.89 27.84 5.27
C SER A 152 -1.73 27.07 5.89
N VAL A 153 -0.77 26.64 5.06
CA VAL A 153 0.46 25.98 5.53
C VAL A 153 1.22 26.82 6.57
N VAL A 154 1.15 28.16 6.49
CA VAL A 154 1.87 29.04 7.43
C VAL A 154 1.33 29.00 8.86
N LYS A 155 0.09 28.51 9.06
CA LYS A 155 -0.46 28.30 10.40
C LYS A 155 0.41 27.30 11.19
N PHE A 156 0.98 26.33 10.49
CA PHE A 156 1.82 25.30 11.09
C PHE A 156 3.29 25.52 10.77
N ILE A 157 3.62 26.02 9.57
CA ILE A 157 4.97 26.23 9.05
C ILE A 157 5.17 27.71 8.68
N PRO A 158 5.25 28.63 9.67
CA PRO A 158 5.27 30.08 9.43
C PRO A 158 6.45 30.56 8.58
N GLU A 159 7.52 29.77 8.51
CA GLU A 159 8.70 30.02 7.69
C GLU A 159 8.50 29.71 6.19
N PHE A 160 7.37 29.12 5.78
CA PHE A 160 7.14 28.70 4.39
C PHE A 160 6.83 29.90 3.46
N PRO A 161 7.63 30.14 2.40
CA PRO A 161 7.49 31.34 1.58
C PRO A 161 6.22 31.32 0.74
N ASN A 162 5.49 32.45 0.74
CA ASN A 162 4.18 32.59 0.10
C ASN A 162 3.14 31.55 0.56
N GLY A 163 3.37 30.89 1.71
CA GLY A 163 2.51 29.81 2.18
C GLY A 163 1.08 30.24 2.51
N GLU A 164 0.82 31.54 2.73
CA GLU A 164 -0.52 32.12 2.94
C GLU A 164 -1.56 31.68 1.89
N ARG A 165 -1.11 31.35 0.67
CA ARG A 165 -1.95 30.91 -0.45
C ARG A 165 -2.10 29.39 -0.56
N ILE A 166 -1.34 28.61 0.20
CA ILE A 166 -1.28 27.15 0.11
C ILE A 166 -2.13 26.55 1.21
N LEU A 167 -3.23 25.89 0.84
CA LEU A 167 -4.20 25.33 1.77
C LEU A 167 -3.99 23.83 1.97
N ILE A 168 -4.37 23.30 3.13
CA ILE A 168 -4.20 21.87 3.46
C ILE A 168 -4.90 20.95 2.44
N HIS A 169 -6.12 21.27 1.99
CA HIS A 169 -6.79 20.44 0.98
C HIS A 169 -6.04 20.41 -0.36
N GLN A 170 -5.37 21.50 -0.73
CA GLN A 170 -4.56 21.57 -1.94
C GLN A 170 -3.30 20.70 -1.83
N MET A 171 -2.79 20.50 -0.62
CA MET A 171 -1.69 19.57 -0.37
C MET A 171 -2.17 18.11 -0.48
N LEU A 172 -3.35 17.80 0.06
CA LEU A 172 -3.95 16.46 0.02
C LEU A 172 -4.29 16.01 -1.41
N ASN A 173 -4.89 16.89 -2.21
CA ASN A 173 -5.33 16.60 -3.58
C ASN A 173 -4.25 16.86 -4.66
N HIS A 174 -3.02 17.21 -4.24
CA HIS A 174 -1.90 17.55 -5.13
C HIS A 174 -2.09 18.79 -6.02
N SER A 175 -2.89 19.78 -5.59
CA SER A 175 -3.07 21.06 -6.27
C SER A 175 -2.33 22.24 -5.63
N SER A 176 -1.40 22.01 -4.69
CA SER A 176 -0.67 23.07 -3.99
C SER A 176 0.39 23.81 -4.82
N GLY A 177 0.80 23.25 -5.96
CA GLY A 177 1.91 23.78 -6.76
C GLY A 177 3.31 23.50 -6.18
N ILE A 178 3.40 22.91 -4.98
CA ILE A 178 4.70 22.57 -4.35
C ILE A 178 5.37 21.46 -5.16
N PRO A 179 6.58 21.67 -5.70
CA PRO A 179 7.28 20.65 -6.49
C PRO A 179 7.65 19.45 -5.63
N THR A 180 7.71 18.26 -6.22
CA THR A 180 8.27 17.08 -5.53
C THR A 180 9.77 17.23 -5.30
N MET A 181 10.23 16.75 -4.15
CA MET A 181 11.65 16.53 -3.84
C MET A 181 12.31 15.67 -4.92
N ILE A 182 13.58 15.94 -5.21
CA ILE A 182 14.41 15.17 -6.16
C ILE A 182 14.52 13.72 -5.67
N ASN A 183 14.75 12.78 -6.59
CA ASN A 183 14.90 11.35 -6.34
C ASN A 183 15.71 11.07 -5.05
N THR A 184 15.26 10.10 -4.26
CA THR A 184 15.70 9.85 -2.88
C THR A 184 17.21 9.65 -2.70
N GLU A 185 17.94 9.23 -3.74
CA GLU A 185 19.41 9.08 -3.68
C GLU A 185 20.14 10.41 -3.52
N GLN A 186 19.69 11.47 -4.21
CA GLN A 186 20.30 12.80 -4.12
C GLN A 186 19.62 13.69 -3.09
N LEU A 187 18.43 13.29 -2.62
CA LEU A 187 17.64 14.11 -1.70
C LEU A 187 18.40 14.42 -0.41
N LEU A 188 19.06 13.42 0.18
CA LEU A 188 19.81 13.64 1.42
C LEU A 188 20.93 14.66 1.22
N GLU A 189 21.72 14.53 0.15
CA GLU A 189 22.80 15.48 -0.16
C GLU A 189 22.29 16.90 -0.38
N GLU A 190 21.14 17.07 -1.06
CA GLU A 190 20.53 18.38 -1.26
C GLU A 190 19.98 18.97 0.05
N VAL A 191 19.33 18.15 0.88
CA VAL A 191 18.80 18.58 2.20
C VAL A 191 19.93 18.96 3.15
N GLU A 192 21.04 18.21 3.16
CA GLU A 192 22.19 18.48 4.04
C GLU A 192 22.83 19.85 3.76
N LYS A 193 22.73 20.40 2.54
CA LYS A 193 23.17 21.77 2.23
C LYS A 193 22.40 22.84 3.02
N PHE A 194 21.21 22.51 3.52
CA PHE A 194 20.38 23.37 4.36
C PHE A 194 20.48 23.02 5.86
N GLY A 195 21.34 22.07 6.24
CA GLY A 195 21.42 21.50 7.59
C GLY A 195 22.15 22.34 8.64
N GLU A 196 22.87 23.40 8.25
CA GLU A 196 23.64 24.20 9.21
C GLU A 196 22.72 24.81 10.30
N GLY A 197 22.89 24.33 11.54
CA GLY A 197 22.09 24.74 12.70
C GLY A 197 20.66 24.20 12.73
N ARG A 198 20.30 23.25 11.86
CA ARG A 198 18.94 22.69 11.74
C ARG A 198 18.93 21.19 12.05
N SER A 199 17.81 20.70 12.57
CA SER A 199 17.47 19.29 12.50
C SER A 199 17.26 18.85 11.04
N LEU A 200 17.24 17.54 10.79
CA LEU A 200 17.05 17.02 9.43
C LEU A 200 15.69 17.43 8.84
N GLU A 201 14.62 17.42 9.65
CA GLU A 201 13.29 17.88 9.25
C GLU A 201 13.29 19.38 8.91
N GLU A 202 13.89 20.23 9.75
CA GLU A 202 13.99 21.66 9.49
C GLU A 202 14.82 21.96 8.23
N ALA A 203 15.87 21.18 7.97
CA ALA A 203 16.66 21.27 6.75
C ALA A 203 15.84 20.89 5.50
N GLU A 204 15.00 19.86 5.61
CA GLU A 204 14.12 19.42 4.52
C GLU A 204 13.01 20.44 4.24
N ILE A 205 12.41 21.02 5.29
CA ILE A 205 11.46 22.15 5.16
C ILE A 205 12.15 23.33 4.47
N ALA A 206 13.37 23.69 4.88
CA ALA A 206 14.14 24.78 4.28
C ALA A 206 14.48 24.51 2.81
N TYR A 207 14.88 23.28 2.47
CA TYR A 207 15.12 22.85 1.10
C TYR A 207 13.85 22.99 0.24
N ILE A 208 12.72 22.44 0.68
CA ILE A 208 11.44 22.54 -0.06
C ILE A 208 11.02 24.00 -0.21
N SER A 209 11.18 24.80 0.85
CA SER A 209 10.87 26.23 0.85
C SER A 209 11.73 27.03 -0.16
N SER A 210 12.92 26.55 -0.48
CA SER A 210 13.78 27.20 -1.48
C SER A 210 13.31 26.99 -2.93
N LEU A 211 12.43 26.01 -3.17
CA LEU A 211 11.96 25.67 -4.50
C LEU A 211 10.77 26.54 -4.91
N PRO A 212 10.76 27.11 -6.13
CA PRO A 212 9.61 27.88 -6.61
C PRO A 212 8.40 26.97 -6.84
N LEU A 213 7.20 27.48 -6.53
CA LEU A 213 5.95 26.83 -6.92
C LEU A 213 5.90 26.64 -8.44
N ARG A 214 5.33 25.51 -8.88
CA ARG A 214 5.16 25.18 -10.30
C ARG A 214 3.96 25.87 -10.93
N PHE A 215 2.98 26.25 -10.13
CA PHE A 215 1.79 27.00 -10.49
C PHE A 215 1.15 27.61 -9.23
N GLU A 216 0.21 28.54 -9.41
CA GLU A 216 -0.57 29.11 -8.30
C GLU A 216 -1.45 28.03 -7.64
N PRO A 217 -1.48 27.92 -6.29
CA PRO A 217 -2.22 26.87 -5.60
C PRO A 217 -3.70 26.82 -6.01
N GLY A 218 -4.18 25.62 -6.32
CA GLY A 218 -5.54 25.35 -6.81
C GLY A 218 -5.67 25.25 -8.34
N ASN A 219 -4.74 25.80 -9.11
CA ASN A 219 -4.94 25.95 -10.57
C ASN A 219 -4.55 24.72 -11.41
N SER A 220 -3.89 23.70 -10.83
CA SER A 220 -3.47 22.51 -11.57
C SER A 220 -3.20 21.33 -10.64
N PHE A 221 -2.84 20.19 -11.21
CA PHE A 221 -2.45 18.98 -10.49
C PHE A 221 -0.98 18.68 -10.72
N LEU A 222 -0.24 18.46 -9.62
CA LEU A 222 1.13 17.96 -9.65
C LEU A 222 1.36 17.05 -8.45
N TYR A 223 1.59 15.77 -8.72
CA TYR A 223 1.99 14.81 -7.71
C TYR A 223 3.21 15.31 -6.94
N SER A 224 3.07 15.45 -5.62
CA SER A 224 4.06 16.11 -4.77
C SER A 224 4.32 15.29 -3.52
N ASN A 225 5.51 14.70 -3.44
CA ASN A 225 5.99 14.08 -2.20
C ASN A 225 6.28 15.13 -1.14
N SER A 226 6.81 16.30 -1.54
CA SER A 226 7.07 17.42 -0.63
C SER A 226 5.81 17.86 0.09
N ALA A 227 4.68 17.98 -0.62
CA ALA A 227 3.40 18.33 0.01
C ALA A 227 3.01 17.31 1.09
N TYR A 228 3.19 16.00 0.84
CA TYR A 228 2.88 14.97 1.83
C TYR A 228 3.89 14.85 2.98
N PHE A 229 5.15 15.19 2.75
CA PHE A 229 6.12 15.39 3.83
C PHE A 229 5.70 16.57 4.73
N LEU A 230 5.34 17.72 4.13
CA LEU A 230 4.85 18.86 4.90
C LEU A 230 3.53 18.55 5.63
N LEU A 231 2.66 17.70 5.07
CA LEU A 231 1.47 17.20 5.78
C LEU A 231 1.84 16.37 7.02
N SER A 232 2.91 15.55 6.99
CA SER A 232 3.40 14.89 8.21
C SER A 232 3.88 15.91 9.25
N VAL A 233 4.60 16.96 8.84
CA VAL A 233 5.02 18.05 9.75
C VAL A 233 3.80 18.75 10.35
N ILE A 234 2.76 19.02 9.54
CA ILE A 234 1.50 19.61 10.02
C ILE A 234 0.84 18.70 11.07
N ILE A 235 0.79 17.38 10.83
CA ILE A 235 0.27 16.41 11.80
C ILE A 235 1.04 16.50 13.12
N GLU A 236 2.37 16.59 13.06
CA GLU A 236 3.18 16.72 14.28
C GLU A 236 2.87 18.01 15.03
N ARG A 237 2.91 19.14 14.33
CA ARG A 237 2.70 20.47 14.93
C ARG A 237 1.27 20.65 15.45
N ALA A 238 0.26 20.06 14.80
CA ALA A 238 -1.13 20.11 15.23
C ALA A 238 -1.43 19.18 16.42
N SER A 239 -0.83 17.99 16.45
CA SER A 239 -1.11 16.98 17.48
C SER A 239 -0.18 17.03 18.69
N GLY A 240 0.99 17.67 18.55
CA GLY A 240 2.06 17.64 19.54
C GLY A 240 2.77 16.28 19.67
N LYS A 241 2.51 15.33 18.75
CA LYS A 241 3.13 14.00 18.72
C LYS A 241 4.00 13.86 17.48
N ARG A 242 5.06 13.04 17.56
CA ARG A 242 5.80 12.65 16.34
C ARG A 242 4.88 11.88 15.39
N TYR A 243 5.10 12.02 14.09
CA TYR A 243 4.25 11.49 13.03
C TYR A 243 4.09 9.96 13.16
N ASN A 244 5.20 9.26 13.37
CA ASN A 244 5.20 7.81 13.58
C ASN A 244 4.41 7.41 14.85
N GLU A 245 4.50 8.19 15.92
CA GLU A 245 3.76 7.96 17.16
C GLU A 245 2.26 8.25 16.99
N TYR A 246 1.92 9.32 16.28
CA TYR A 246 0.53 9.65 15.97
C TYR A 246 -0.13 8.50 15.20
N LEU A 247 0.49 8.01 14.12
CA LEU A 247 -0.04 6.88 13.35
C LEU A 247 -0.12 5.60 14.17
N ARG A 248 0.92 5.29 14.95
CA ARG A 248 0.96 4.09 15.80
C ARG A 248 -0.20 4.08 16.79
N THR A 249 -0.38 5.18 17.52
CA THR A 249 -1.38 5.25 18.61
C THR A 249 -2.81 5.43 18.10
N ASN A 250 -3.02 6.11 16.97
CA ASN A 250 -4.36 6.37 16.45
C ASN A 250 -4.86 5.32 15.46
N PHE A 251 -3.95 4.58 14.80
CA PHE A 251 -4.31 3.63 13.76
C PHE A 251 -3.70 2.25 13.98
N PHE A 252 -2.38 2.12 14.09
CA PHE A 252 -1.76 0.78 14.01
C PHE A 252 -2.10 -0.10 15.22
N GLU A 253 -1.96 0.40 16.44
CA GLU A 253 -2.28 -0.37 17.65
C GLU A 253 -3.79 -0.68 17.76
N PRO A 254 -4.72 0.29 17.57
CA PRO A 254 -6.15 0.01 17.64
C PRO A 254 -6.63 -0.99 16.57
N LEU A 255 -5.98 -1.05 15.42
CA LEU A 255 -6.33 -1.95 14.32
C LEU A 255 -5.59 -3.29 14.36
N GLY A 256 -4.61 -3.44 15.25
CA GLY A 256 -3.78 -4.64 15.33
C GLY A 256 -2.78 -4.78 14.19
N MET A 257 -2.38 -3.67 13.55
CA MET A 257 -1.38 -3.63 12.48
C MET A 257 0.05 -3.70 13.06
N ASN A 258 0.40 -4.85 13.62
CA ASN A 258 1.62 -5.05 14.41
C ASN A 258 2.91 -5.09 13.57
N ASN A 259 2.79 -5.17 12.24
CA ASN A 259 3.91 -5.21 11.30
C ASN A 259 3.90 -4.01 10.35
N THR A 260 3.34 -2.90 10.81
CA THR A 260 3.29 -1.61 10.11
C THR A 260 3.94 -0.54 10.96
N GLY A 261 4.80 0.26 10.34
CA GLY A 261 5.51 1.32 11.05
C GLY A 261 6.28 2.23 10.12
N TYR A 262 6.95 3.21 10.72
CA TYR A 262 7.88 4.09 9.99
C TYR A 262 9.24 3.40 9.84
N ASP A 263 9.80 3.44 8.64
CA ASP A 263 11.07 2.82 8.30
C ASP A 263 12.25 3.72 8.71
N TYR A 264 12.91 3.35 9.81
CA TYR A 264 14.16 4.00 10.27
C TYR A 264 15.43 3.27 9.78
N ASN A 265 15.34 2.51 8.68
CA ASN A 265 16.37 1.60 8.17
C ASN A 265 16.73 0.45 9.14
N GLU A 266 15.78 0.06 9.99
CA GLU A 266 15.94 -1.04 10.95
C GLU A 266 15.40 -2.35 10.37
N TYR A 267 16.30 -3.14 9.78
CA TYR A 267 15.98 -4.42 9.19
C TYR A 267 16.14 -5.59 10.16
N ASP A 268 15.16 -6.49 10.14
CA ASP A 268 15.20 -7.81 10.79
C ASP A 268 14.84 -8.91 9.79
N SER A 269 14.82 -10.17 10.25
CA SER A 269 14.48 -11.33 9.41
C SER A 269 13.04 -11.33 8.88
N GLY A 270 12.17 -10.47 9.39
CA GLY A 270 10.80 -10.28 8.92
C GLY A 270 10.69 -9.43 7.65
N TRP A 271 11.76 -8.77 7.20
CA TRP A 271 11.73 -7.97 5.98
C TRP A 271 11.95 -8.80 4.72
N GLY A 272 11.35 -8.35 3.61
CA GLY A 272 11.76 -8.71 2.26
C GLY A 272 12.84 -7.72 1.78
N LEU A 273 13.98 -8.24 1.32
CA LEU A 273 15.07 -7.42 0.82
C LEU A 273 14.73 -6.90 -0.59
N PRO A 274 15.07 -5.63 -0.90
CA PRO A 274 14.81 -5.06 -2.21
C PRO A 274 15.86 -5.51 -3.24
N TYR A 275 15.39 -5.86 -4.44
CA TYR A 275 16.24 -6.24 -5.57
C TYR A 275 15.84 -5.47 -6.83
N TYR A 276 16.81 -5.17 -7.67
CA TYR A 276 16.59 -4.69 -9.03
C TYR A 276 16.83 -5.81 -10.03
N SER A 277 16.05 -5.82 -11.11
CA SER A 277 16.28 -6.70 -12.25
C SER A 277 16.36 -5.89 -13.54
N ASP A 278 17.35 -6.22 -14.37
CA ASP A 278 17.49 -5.64 -15.71
C ASP A 278 16.62 -6.37 -16.77
N SER A 279 15.66 -7.17 -16.31
CA SER A 279 14.80 -8.03 -17.13
C SER A 279 13.42 -8.21 -16.47
N TYR A 280 12.37 -8.27 -17.30
CA TYR A 280 11.03 -8.67 -16.86
C TYR A 280 10.89 -10.19 -16.74
N VAL A 281 11.75 -10.97 -17.42
CA VAL A 281 11.87 -12.41 -17.18
C VAL A 281 12.93 -12.60 -16.11
N ILE A 282 12.57 -13.21 -14.98
CA ILE A 282 13.50 -13.38 -13.86
C ILE A 282 14.58 -14.37 -14.25
N ASP A 283 15.75 -13.82 -14.49
CA ASP A 283 17.01 -14.52 -14.57
C ASP A 283 17.83 -14.06 -13.36
N LEU A 284 18.12 -14.96 -12.43
CA LEU A 284 18.87 -14.64 -11.21
C LEU A 284 20.23 -14.01 -11.50
N SER A 285 20.83 -14.28 -12.68
CA SER A 285 22.09 -13.63 -13.09
C SER A 285 21.95 -12.14 -13.42
N ARG A 286 20.70 -11.66 -13.57
CA ARG A 286 20.33 -10.28 -13.90
C ARG A 286 19.58 -9.59 -12.77
N VAL A 287 19.56 -10.21 -11.58
CA VAL A 287 19.02 -9.63 -10.36
C VAL A 287 20.18 -9.20 -9.47
N ARG A 288 20.11 -7.99 -8.93
CA ARG A 288 21.10 -7.44 -7.99
C ARG A 288 20.40 -6.83 -6.78
N PRO A 289 21.04 -6.78 -5.60
CA PRO A 289 20.53 -6.00 -4.48
C PRO A 289 20.24 -4.56 -4.91
N ALA A 290 19.13 -4.02 -4.44
CA ALA A 290 18.80 -2.62 -4.69
C ALA A 290 19.79 -1.71 -3.97
N ASP A 291 20.02 -0.53 -4.54
CA ASP A 291 20.91 0.46 -3.96
C ASP A 291 20.36 0.94 -2.61
N TRP A 292 21.26 1.23 -1.67
CA TRP A 292 20.87 1.71 -0.36
C TRP A 292 20.25 3.11 -0.48
N VAL A 293 19.12 3.31 0.21
CA VAL A 293 18.40 4.59 0.24
C VAL A 293 18.12 4.93 1.69
N ASP A 294 18.50 6.13 2.10
CA ASP A 294 18.18 6.64 3.43
C ASP A 294 16.66 6.89 3.58
N ARG A 295 16.02 6.20 4.53
CA ARG A 295 14.59 6.32 4.79
C ARG A 295 14.20 7.30 5.89
N ARG A 296 15.09 8.19 6.32
CA ARG A 296 14.75 9.22 7.30
C ARG A 296 13.85 10.34 6.73
N LEU A 297 14.01 10.68 5.46
CA LEU A 297 13.36 11.82 4.76
C LEU A 297 11.96 11.58 4.15
N PRO A 298 11.54 10.36 3.73
CA PRO A 298 10.27 10.20 3.01
C PRO A 298 9.00 10.66 3.74
N GLY A 299 9.04 10.86 5.06
CA GLY A 299 7.96 11.40 5.87
C GLY A 299 6.59 10.77 5.59
N GLY A 300 5.56 11.60 5.60
CA GLY A 300 4.19 11.24 5.20
C GLY A 300 4.01 10.96 3.71
N ALA A 301 5.05 11.05 2.89
CA ALA A 301 4.98 10.75 1.47
C ALA A 301 5.25 9.27 1.15
N GLY A 302 6.11 8.61 1.93
CA GLY A 302 6.54 7.25 1.62
C GLY A 302 7.33 6.51 2.68
N GLY A 303 7.34 6.99 3.93
CA GLY A 303 8.18 6.47 5.00
C GLY A 303 7.71 5.17 5.65
N LEU A 304 6.53 4.64 5.30
CA LEU A 304 6.01 3.44 5.97
C LEU A 304 6.45 2.13 5.32
N TYR A 305 6.50 1.09 6.16
CA TYR A 305 6.49 -0.31 5.77
C TYR A 305 5.21 -0.98 6.28
N SER A 306 4.84 -2.12 5.68
CA SER A 306 3.70 -2.94 6.09
C SER A 306 3.84 -4.37 5.59
N THR A 307 2.91 -5.24 5.98
CA THR A 307 2.63 -6.55 5.35
C THR A 307 1.32 -6.50 4.57
N VAL A 308 1.04 -7.51 3.74
CA VAL A 308 -0.26 -7.61 3.06
C VAL A 308 -1.41 -7.87 4.04
N TYR A 309 -1.16 -8.53 5.18
CA TYR A 309 -2.16 -8.72 6.22
C TYR A 309 -2.52 -7.42 6.93
N ASP A 310 -1.54 -6.61 7.28
CA ASP A 310 -1.79 -5.32 7.92
C ASP A 310 -2.50 -4.36 6.95
N LEU A 311 -2.11 -4.34 5.66
CA LEU A 311 -2.82 -3.55 4.65
C LEU A 311 -4.27 -4.00 4.48
N TYR A 312 -4.54 -5.30 4.61
CA TYR A 312 -5.92 -5.81 4.64
C TYR A 312 -6.69 -5.28 5.85
N LEU A 313 -6.10 -5.28 7.05
CA LEU A 313 -6.74 -4.70 8.24
C LEU A 313 -7.04 -3.21 8.05
N TRP A 314 -6.11 -2.46 7.47
CA TRP A 314 -6.29 -1.06 7.13
C TRP A 314 -7.43 -0.84 6.15
N ASP A 315 -7.46 -1.57 5.03
CA ASP A 315 -8.50 -1.45 4.00
C ASP A 315 -9.91 -1.70 4.56
N ARG A 316 -10.06 -2.75 5.38
CA ARG A 316 -11.33 -3.05 6.07
C ARG A 316 -11.71 -1.96 7.07
N ALA A 317 -10.75 -1.43 7.82
CA ALA A 317 -11.01 -0.40 8.82
C ALA A 317 -11.39 0.94 8.19
N LEU A 318 -10.69 1.35 7.13
CA LEU A 318 -10.95 2.59 6.41
C LEU A 318 -12.32 2.54 5.74
N SER A 319 -12.66 1.43 5.08
CA SER A 319 -13.95 1.27 4.37
C SER A 319 -15.17 1.10 5.29
N SER A 320 -14.97 0.69 6.55
CA SER A 320 -16.06 0.47 7.52
C SER A 320 -16.32 1.65 8.46
N GLY A 321 -15.61 2.76 8.30
CA GLY A 321 -15.75 3.94 9.17
C GLY A 321 -15.11 3.78 10.56
N LYS A 322 -14.22 2.80 10.74
CA LYS A 322 -13.45 2.64 11.98
C LYS A 322 -12.29 3.64 12.09
N VAL A 323 -11.78 4.11 10.95
CA VAL A 323 -10.65 5.07 10.89
C VAL A 323 -11.15 6.52 10.89
N LEU A 324 -12.19 6.78 10.11
CA LEU A 324 -12.79 8.10 9.87
C LEU A 324 -14.31 8.01 9.99
N SER A 325 -14.96 9.11 10.38
CA SER A 325 -16.40 9.26 10.25
C SER A 325 -16.85 9.08 8.79
N GLU A 326 -18.12 8.71 8.59
CA GLU A 326 -18.69 8.55 7.26
C GLU A 326 -18.59 9.84 6.42
N SER A 327 -18.72 11.01 7.04
CA SER A 327 -18.53 12.31 6.38
C SER A 327 -17.11 12.53 5.90
N SER A 328 -16.11 12.24 6.73
CA SER A 328 -14.70 12.41 6.37
C SER A 328 -14.24 11.37 5.35
N LEU A 329 -14.74 10.14 5.45
CA LEU A 329 -14.47 9.10 4.44
C LEU A 329 -15.04 9.51 3.07
N ARG A 330 -16.27 10.02 3.03
CA ARG A 330 -16.84 10.58 1.80
C ARG A 330 -15.99 11.73 1.26
N LEU A 331 -15.52 12.62 2.13
CA LEU A 331 -14.65 13.73 1.73
C LEU A 331 -13.35 13.22 1.11
N MET A 332 -12.73 12.20 1.70
CA MET A 332 -11.51 11.56 1.20
C MET A 332 -11.68 10.92 -0.19
N GLN A 333 -12.86 10.38 -0.47
CA GLN A 333 -13.16 9.63 -1.70
C GLN A 333 -13.82 10.47 -2.79
N SER A 334 -14.32 11.66 -2.44
CA SER A 334 -14.98 12.53 -3.40
C SER A 334 -13.93 13.19 -4.30
N PRO A 335 -14.22 13.34 -5.61
CA PRO A 335 -13.43 14.21 -6.46
C PRO A 335 -13.32 15.60 -5.81
N SER A 336 -12.11 16.15 -5.79
CA SER A 336 -11.91 17.54 -5.41
C SER A 336 -12.63 18.41 -6.43
N ASN A 337 -13.72 19.07 -6.03
CA ASN A 337 -14.24 20.21 -6.78
C ASN A 337 -13.36 21.43 -6.47
N GLU A 338 -13.22 22.35 -7.44
CA GLU A 338 -12.47 23.60 -7.30
C GLU A 338 -12.84 24.41 -6.07
#